data_AF-A0A316I6S7-F1
#
_entry.id   AF-A0A316I6S7-F1
#
_cell.length_a   1.000
_cell.length_b   1.000
_cell.length_c   1.000
_cell.angle_alpha   90.00
_cell.angle_beta   90.00
_cell.angle_gamma   90.00
#
_symmetry.space_group_name_H-M   'P 1'
#
loop_
_entity.id
_entity.type
_entity.pdbx_description
1 polymer ?
#
loop_
_entity_poly.entity_id
_entity_poly.type
_entity_poly.pdbx_seq_one_letter_code
_entity_poly.pdbx_strand_id
1 'polypeptide(L)'
;MRGDVVVSPAGEEIELVDVGQRVLYDDELVRVWEVSLEPGETHPWHLHHNPYVVLSIEGSQGRMDWLDGSEPRFISEHRGGWVHRPVSPVHRLTNIGTSRYRNRLVELKDLGEKLAAPLDITDSDVSVRTVADVELQLEGPHVLAALDAEDVRLHQGGPCSLAGEWFVVELRYLG
;
A
#
# COMPACT_ATOMS: atom_id res chain seq x y z
N MET A 1 8.40 -10.20 8.83
CA MET A 1 8.94 -10.45 7.47
C MET A 1 8.52 -11.82 6.99
N ARG A 2 8.51 -12.06 5.67
CA ARG A 2 8.19 -13.38 5.12
C ARG A 2 9.03 -14.46 5.77
N GLY A 3 8.37 -15.56 6.14
CA GLY A 3 9.01 -16.68 6.84
C GLY A 3 8.97 -16.56 8.37
N ASP A 4 8.56 -15.42 8.92
CA ASP A 4 8.26 -15.32 10.35
C ASP A 4 7.08 -16.24 10.68
N VAL A 5 7.23 -17.02 11.75
CA VAL A 5 6.17 -17.90 12.25
C VAL A 5 5.51 -17.25 13.46
N VAL A 6 4.19 -17.09 13.39
CA VAL A 6 3.35 -16.64 14.50
C VAL A 6 2.40 -17.75 14.92
N VAL A 7 1.94 -17.71 16.16
CA VAL A 7 0.98 -18.69 16.69
C VAL A 7 -0.39 -18.04 16.76
N SER A 8 -1.39 -18.64 16.11
CA SER A 8 -2.78 -18.19 16.18
C SER A 8 -3.37 -18.42 17.58
N PRO A 9 -4.50 -17.76 17.94
CA PRO A 9 -5.20 -18.05 19.19
C PRO A 9 -5.61 -19.53 19.35
N ALA A 10 -5.76 -20.26 18.24
CA ALA A 10 -6.06 -21.69 18.23
C ALA A 10 -4.81 -22.59 18.41
N GLY A 11 -3.62 -22.01 18.51
CA GLY A 11 -2.36 -22.73 18.65
C GLY A 11 -1.75 -23.18 17.31
N GLU A 12 -2.21 -22.65 16.19
CA GLU A 12 -1.69 -23.00 14.86
C GLU A 12 -0.45 -22.17 14.55
N GLU A 13 0.61 -22.82 14.07
CA GLU A 13 1.77 -22.13 13.52
C GLU A 13 1.44 -21.61 12.11
N ILE A 14 1.62 -20.31 11.92
CA ILE A 14 1.34 -19.61 10.66
C ILE A 14 2.61 -18.94 10.20
N GLU A 15 3.10 -19.37 9.03
CA GLU A 15 4.16 -18.68 8.32
C GLU A 15 3.60 -17.45 7.60
N LEU A 16 4.14 -16.28 7.90
CA LEU A 16 3.74 -15.02 7.29
C LEU A 16 4.31 -14.87 5.88
N VAL A 17 3.50 -14.32 4.97
CA VAL A 17 3.94 -13.91 3.62
C VAL A 17 4.40 -12.44 3.61
N ASP A 18 4.97 -12.02 2.49
CA ASP A 18 5.28 -10.60 2.24
C ASP A 18 4.01 -9.74 2.18
N VAL A 19 4.17 -8.43 2.40
CA VAL A 19 3.08 -7.43 2.38
C VAL A 19 2.36 -7.33 1.02
N GLY A 20 3.04 -7.70 -0.06
CA GLY A 20 2.40 -7.86 -1.36
C GLY A 20 2.99 -9.00 -2.17
N GLN A 21 2.47 -9.21 -3.37
CA GLN A 21 2.84 -10.34 -4.23
C GLN A 21 4.05 -10.05 -5.11
N ARG A 22 4.27 -8.79 -5.47
CA ARG A 22 5.38 -8.33 -6.33
C ARG A 22 5.89 -6.99 -5.83
N VAL A 23 7.21 -6.78 -5.87
CA VAL A 23 7.84 -5.47 -5.65
C VAL A 23 7.95 -4.76 -6.99
N LEU A 24 7.37 -3.57 -7.11
CA LEU A 24 7.49 -2.71 -8.29
C LEU A 24 8.61 -1.68 -8.15
N TYR A 25 8.91 -1.27 -6.91
CA TYR A 25 9.97 -0.32 -6.58
C TYR A 25 10.43 -0.55 -5.13
N ASP A 26 11.72 -0.45 -4.84
CA ASP A 26 12.27 -0.51 -3.48
C ASP A 26 13.57 0.28 -3.44
N ASP A 27 13.63 1.31 -2.60
CA ASP A 27 14.85 2.05 -2.29
C ASP A 27 14.95 2.29 -0.79
N GLU A 28 15.83 3.20 -0.35
CA GLU A 28 15.96 3.48 1.07
C GLU A 28 14.68 4.07 1.67
N LEU A 29 13.96 4.97 0.98
CA LEU A 29 12.84 5.72 1.56
C LEU A 29 11.52 4.93 1.51
N VAL A 30 11.25 4.26 0.38
CA VAL A 30 9.96 3.62 0.14
C VAL A 30 10.08 2.24 -0.49
N ARG A 31 9.08 1.40 -0.24
CA ARG A 31 8.86 0.15 -0.99
C ARG A 31 7.46 0.16 -1.56
N VAL A 32 7.32 -0.16 -2.85
CA VAL A 32 6.03 -0.23 -3.53
C VAL A 32 5.74 -1.66 -3.95
N TRP A 33 4.71 -2.22 -3.34
CA TRP A 33 4.18 -3.53 -3.66
C TRP A 33 3.03 -3.46 -4.65
N GLU A 34 2.78 -4.58 -5.32
CA GLU A 34 1.54 -4.87 -6.00
C GLU A 34 0.80 -6.02 -5.30
N VAL A 35 -0.50 -5.82 -5.10
CA VAL A 35 -1.45 -6.87 -4.72
C VAL A 35 -2.52 -6.93 -5.81
N SER A 36 -2.76 -8.12 -6.34
CA SER A 36 -3.81 -8.43 -7.30
C SER A 36 -4.52 -9.71 -6.89
N LEU A 37 -5.83 -9.60 -6.66
CA LEU A 37 -6.70 -10.68 -6.21
C LEU A 37 -7.91 -10.78 -7.14
N GLU A 38 -8.09 -11.94 -7.77
CA GLU A 38 -9.33 -12.28 -8.45
C GLU A 38 -10.50 -12.43 -7.45
N PRO A 39 -11.76 -12.40 -7.90
CA PRO A 39 -12.91 -12.66 -7.03
C PRO A 39 -12.76 -13.97 -6.23
N GLY A 40 -12.83 -13.87 -4.91
CA GLY A 40 -12.67 -14.98 -3.98
C GLY A 40 -11.24 -15.28 -3.56
N GLU A 41 -10.22 -14.64 -4.14
CA GLU A 41 -8.83 -14.84 -3.73
C GLU A 41 -8.50 -14.09 -2.44
N THR A 42 -7.56 -14.67 -1.69
CA THR A 42 -7.07 -14.16 -0.41
C THR A 42 -5.57 -13.90 -0.50
N HIS A 43 -5.13 -12.69 -0.19
CA HIS A 43 -3.75 -12.42 0.18
C HIS A 43 -3.50 -12.97 1.61
N PRO A 44 -2.58 -13.92 1.80
CA PRO A 44 -2.40 -14.62 3.08
C PRO A 44 -1.98 -13.73 4.26
N TRP A 45 -1.83 -14.35 5.44
CA TRP A 45 -1.43 -13.66 6.66
C TRP A 45 -0.09 -12.93 6.49
N HIS A 46 -0.08 -11.63 6.73
CA HIS A 46 1.09 -10.77 6.64
C HIS A 46 1.06 -9.70 7.72
N LEU A 47 2.20 -9.02 7.92
CA LEU A 47 2.39 -7.99 8.93
C LEU A 47 3.05 -6.76 8.31
N HIS A 48 2.50 -5.58 8.59
CA HIS A 48 3.05 -4.30 8.15
C HIS A 48 3.93 -3.73 9.25
N HIS A 49 5.22 -3.56 8.96
CA HIS A 49 6.16 -2.89 9.86
C HIS A 49 6.30 -1.39 9.58
N ASN A 50 5.73 -0.94 8.46
CA ASN A 50 5.76 0.43 7.99
C ASN A 50 4.33 0.98 7.90
N PRO A 51 4.07 2.25 8.23
CA PRO A 51 2.86 2.90 7.77
C PRO A 51 2.88 2.98 6.24
N TYR A 52 1.71 2.99 5.61
CA TYR A 52 1.61 2.80 4.17
C TYR A 52 0.44 3.55 3.54
N VAL A 53 0.53 3.71 2.22
CA VAL A 53 -0.55 4.25 1.38
C VAL A 53 -0.98 3.19 0.37
N VAL A 54 -2.27 2.88 0.33
CA VAL A 54 -2.87 2.02 -0.69
C VAL A 54 -3.38 2.90 -1.82
N LEU A 55 -2.97 2.58 -3.05
CA LEU A 55 -3.39 3.21 -4.30
C LEU A 55 -4.22 2.21 -5.10
N SER A 56 -5.53 2.43 -5.20
CA SER A 56 -6.47 1.49 -5.80
C SER A 56 -6.47 1.63 -7.33
N ILE A 57 -5.83 0.65 -8.00
CA ILE A 57 -5.75 0.57 -9.47
C ILE A 57 -7.07 0.02 -10.04
N GLU A 58 -7.57 -1.05 -9.44
CA GLU A 58 -8.87 -1.68 -9.73
C GLU A 58 -9.62 -1.90 -8.42
N GLY A 59 -10.82 -1.34 -8.34
CA GLY A 59 -11.66 -1.40 -7.15
C GLY A 59 -12.44 -2.70 -7.02
N SER A 60 -12.60 -3.16 -5.78
CA SER A 60 -13.51 -4.24 -5.41
C SER A 60 -13.89 -4.11 -3.93
N GLN A 61 -14.82 -4.97 -3.48
CA GLN A 61 -15.12 -5.16 -2.08
C GLN A 61 -14.13 -6.13 -1.45
N GLY A 62 -13.60 -5.79 -0.28
CA GLY A 62 -12.64 -6.61 0.45
C GLY A 62 -13.07 -6.88 1.88
N ARG A 63 -12.66 -8.04 2.39
CA ARG A 63 -12.77 -8.42 3.80
C ARG A 63 -11.39 -8.67 4.37
N MET A 64 -11.05 -7.93 5.41
CA MET A 64 -9.81 -8.07 6.16
C MET A 64 -10.11 -8.80 7.47
N ASP A 65 -9.54 -9.99 7.64
CA ASP A 65 -9.62 -10.73 8.90
C ASP A 65 -8.35 -10.48 9.71
N TRP A 66 -8.49 -10.34 11.03
CA TRP A 66 -7.39 -10.23 11.98
C TRP A 66 -7.02 -11.61 12.52
N LEU A 67 -5.73 -11.84 12.75
CA LEU A 67 -5.28 -13.14 13.23
C LEU A 67 -5.82 -13.48 14.63
N ASP A 68 -6.06 -12.46 15.46
CA ASP A 68 -6.61 -12.63 16.81
C ASP A 68 -8.10 -13.01 16.83
N GLY A 69 -8.76 -13.06 15.66
CA GLY A 69 -10.18 -13.39 15.54
C GLY A 69 -11.13 -12.25 15.90
N SER A 70 -10.64 -11.03 16.11
CA SER A 70 -11.49 -9.85 16.28
C SER A 70 -12.34 -9.56 15.02
N GLU A 71 -13.37 -8.72 15.18
CA GLU A 71 -14.33 -8.42 14.12
C GLU A 71 -13.65 -7.95 12.82
N PRO A 72 -14.01 -8.50 11.65
CA PRO A 72 -13.36 -8.17 10.40
C PRO A 72 -13.63 -6.73 9.98
N ARG A 73 -12.69 -6.16 9.24
CA ARG A 73 -12.88 -4.88 8.56
C ARG A 73 -13.32 -5.11 7.12
N PHE A 74 -14.34 -4.37 6.68
CA PHE A 74 -14.77 -4.36 5.28
C PHE A 74 -14.24 -3.11 4.59
N ILE A 75 -13.73 -3.30 3.37
CA ILE A 75 -13.24 -2.22 2.50
C ILE A 75 -14.04 -2.21 1.20
N SER A 76 -14.21 -1.02 0.62
CA SER A 76 -14.83 -0.83 -0.69
C SER A 76 -13.98 0.15 -1.46
N GLU A 77 -13.08 -0.39 -2.28
CA GLU A 77 -12.15 0.40 -3.07
C GLU A 77 -12.74 0.74 -4.44
N HIS A 78 -12.32 1.86 -5.01
CA HIS A 78 -12.62 2.23 -6.39
C HIS A 78 -11.33 2.63 -7.12
N ARG A 79 -11.31 2.53 -8.45
CA ARG A 79 -10.19 3.01 -9.27
C ARG A 79 -9.88 4.47 -8.94
N GLY A 80 -8.60 4.81 -8.84
CA GLY A 80 -8.16 6.16 -8.49
C GLY A 80 -8.39 6.52 -7.01
N GLY A 81 -8.97 5.61 -6.22
CA GLY A 81 -9.11 5.75 -4.78
C GLY A 81 -7.77 5.52 -4.08
N TRP A 82 -7.61 6.12 -2.92
CA TRP A 82 -6.42 5.94 -2.11
C TRP A 82 -6.76 6.02 -0.64
N VAL A 83 -5.91 5.42 0.19
CA VAL A 83 -6.01 5.60 1.63
C VAL A 83 -4.68 5.36 2.33
N HIS A 84 -4.38 6.18 3.34
CA HIS A 84 -3.23 5.96 4.21
C HIS A 84 -3.63 5.13 5.44
N ARG A 85 -2.67 4.37 5.99
CA ARG A 85 -2.87 3.51 7.16
C ARG A 85 -1.64 3.54 8.06
N PRO A 86 -1.83 3.52 9.39
CA PRO A 86 -0.75 3.18 10.30
C PRO A 86 -0.38 1.69 10.16
N VAL A 87 0.64 1.25 10.88
CA VAL A 87 0.91 -0.17 11.05
C VAL A 87 -0.31 -0.90 11.62
N SER A 88 -0.41 -2.19 11.35
CA SER A 88 -1.56 -3.00 11.78
C SER A 88 -1.12 -4.37 12.30
N PRO A 89 -1.91 -5.03 13.16
CA PRO A 89 -1.68 -6.41 13.55
C PRO A 89 -1.68 -7.35 12.33
N VAL A 90 -1.24 -8.60 12.55
CA VAL A 90 -1.25 -9.64 11.53
C VAL A 90 -2.67 -9.80 10.97
N HIS A 91 -2.79 -9.71 9.65
CA HIS A 91 -4.08 -9.81 8.98
C HIS A 91 -3.95 -10.46 7.60
N ARG A 92 -5.09 -10.82 7.02
CA ARG A 92 -5.21 -11.29 5.63
C ARG A 92 -6.32 -10.50 4.93
N LEU A 93 -6.25 -10.38 3.62
CA LEU A 93 -7.25 -9.66 2.82
C LEU A 93 -7.86 -10.60 1.78
N THR A 94 -9.19 -10.70 1.77
CA THR A 94 -9.95 -11.46 0.77
C THR A 94 -10.73 -10.53 -0.14
N ASN A 95 -10.63 -10.70 -1.44
CA ASN A 95 -11.52 -10.06 -2.40
C ASN A 95 -12.87 -10.77 -2.37
N ILE A 96 -13.87 -10.13 -1.78
CA ILE A 96 -15.24 -10.67 -1.66
C ILE A 96 -16.19 -10.09 -2.72
N GLY A 97 -15.69 -9.21 -3.57
CA GLY A 97 -16.45 -8.65 -4.68
C GLY A 97 -16.49 -9.56 -5.90
N THR A 98 -17.04 -9.03 -6.99
CA THR A 98 -17.21 -9.75 -8.27
C THR A 98 -16.25 -9.25 -9.36
N SER A 99 -15.41 -8.27 -9.06
CA SER A 99 -14.36 -7.74 -9.93
C SER A 99 -12.98 -7.99 -9.34
N ARG A 100 -11.94 -7.93 -10.19
CA ARG A 100 -10.56 -7.99 -9.73
C ARG A 100 -10.25 -6.82 -8.80
N TYR A 101 -9.58 -7.11 -7.69
CA TYR A 101 -8.97 -6.14 -6.80
C TYR A 101 -7.51 -5.98 -7.19
N ARG A 102 -7.06 -4.76 -7.47
CA ARG A 102 -5.63 -4.49 -7.72
C ARG A 102 -5.22 -3.19 -7.07
N ASN A 103 -4.17 -3.21 -6.28
CA ASN A 103 -3.62 -2.02 -5.66
C ASN A 103 -2.10 -1.92 -5.86
N ARG A 104 -1.59 -0.73 -5.59
CA ARG A 104 -0.19 -0.52 -5.25
C ARG A 104 -0.10 -0.03 -3.83
N LEU A 105 0.72 -0.68 -3.03
CA LEU A 105 0.91 -0.33 -1.63
C LEU A 105 2.29 0.27 -1.45
N VAL A 106 2.34 1.53 -1.05
CA VAL A 106 3.55 2.30 -0.80
C VAL A 106 3.87 2.24 0.70
N GLU A 107 4.83 1.42 1.10
CA GLU A 107 5.40 1.42 2.45
C GLU A 107 6.36 2.60 2.62
N LEU A 108 6.24 3.30 3.76
CA LEU A 108 7.10 4.44 4.13
C LEU A 108 8.14 3.97 5.15
N LYS A 109 9.34 3.62 4.68
CA LYS A 109 10.34 2.88 5.47
C LYS A 109 10.96 3.73 6.58
N ASP A 110 11.10 5.03 6.36
CA ASP A 110 11.65 5.99 7.34
C ASP A 110 10.76 6.17 8.56
N LEU A 111 9.47 5.83 8.45
CA LEU A 111 8.49 5.95 9.52
C LEU A 111 8.21 4.61 10.21
N GLY A 112 8.88 3.53 9.81
CA GLY A 112 8.64 2.18 10.31
C GLY A 112 9.92 1.44 10.61
N GLU A 113 10.32 0.55 9.71
CA GLU A 113 11.41 -0.41 9.87
C GLU A 113 12.78 0.21 10.19
N LYS A 114 12.97 1.50 9.89
CA LYS A 114 14.20 2.23 10.23
C LYS A 114 14.19 2.85 11.64
N LEU A 115 13.08 2.79 12.34
CA LEU A 115 12.92 3.35 13.68
C LEU A 115 12.81 2.23 14.73
N ALA A 116 13.08 2.58 15.99
CA ALA A 116 12.86 1.66 17.10
C ALA A 116 11.36 1.35 17.33
N ALA A 117 10.49 2.29 16.95
CA ALA A 117 9.05 2.14 16.93
C ALA A 117 8.47 2.93 15.75
N PRO A 118 7.43 2.42 15.06
CA PRO A 118 6.82 3.10 13.93
C PRO A 118 6.11 4.38 14.38
N LEU A 119 6.11 5.37 13.51
CA LEU A 119 5.32 6.60 13.64
C LEU A 119 4.05 6.48 12.81
N ASP A 120 2.95 7.01 13.34
CA ASP A 120 1.71 7.12 12.58
C ASP A 120 1.82 8.20 11.50
N ILE A 121 1.03 8.05 10.43
CA ILE A 121 0.87 9.05 9.38
C ILE A 121 -0.52 9.66 9.41
N THR A 122 -0.60 10.93 9.07
CA THR A 122 -1.82 11.72 8.99
C THR A 122 -1.95 12.39 7.61
N ASP A 123 -3.08 13.06 7.36
CA ASP A 123 -3.30 13.84 6.14
C ASP A 123 -2.30 15.01 5.96
N SER A 124 -1.57 15.42 7.01
CA SER A 124 -0.50 16.41 6.86
C SER A 124 0.82 15.81 6.40
N ASP A 125 1.05 14.51 6.63
CA ASP A 125 2.33 13.85 6.35
C ASP A 125 2.42 13.34 4.91
N VAL A 126 1.27 12.96 4.33
CA VAL A 126 1.18 12.47 2.97
C VAL A 126 -0.05 13.05 2.27
N SER A 127 0.12 13.46 1.02
CA SER A 127 -1.00 13.82 0.16
C SER A 127 -1.02 12.98 -1.09
N VAL A 128 -2.21 12.63 -1.58
CA VAL A 128 -2.35 11.88 -2.82
C VAL A 128 -3.35 12.59 -3.71
N ARG A 129 -3.00 12.72 -4.98
CA ARG A 129 -3.91 13.18 -6.03
C ARG A 129 -3.77 12.32 -7.28
N THR A 130 -4.85 12.24 -8.05
CA THR A 130 -4.84 11.63 -9.38
C THR A 130 -4.75 12.72 -10.43
N VAL A 131 -3.89 12.53 -11.43
CA VAL A 131 -3.70 13.45 -12.56
C VAL A 131 -3.72 12.68 -13.87
N ALA A 132 -3.98 13.37 -14.98
CA ALA A 132 -3.92 12.78 -16.32
C ALA A 132 -3.32 13.76 -17.33
N ASP A 133 -2.43 13.26 -18.20
CA ASP A 133 -1.82 14.00 -19.32
C ASP A 133 -1.37 15.42 -18.93
N VAL A 134 -0.44 15.50 -17.99
CA VAL A 134 -0.09 16.75 -17.28
C VAL A 134 1.41 17.00 -17.22
N GLU A 135 1.79 18.27 -17.24
CA GLU A 135 3.10 18.75 -16.81
C GLU A 135 2.96 19.36 -15.42
N LEU A 136 3.83 18.94 -14.49
CA LEU A 136 3.81 19.37 -13.09
C LEU A 136 5.15 19.97 -12.72
N GLN A 137 5.12 20.92 -11.80
CA GLN A 137 6.27 21.31 -10.99
C GLN A 137 6.06 20.73 -9.59
N LEU A 138 6.86 19.73 -9.22
CA LEU A 138 6.75 19.06 -7.92
C LEU A 138 7.69 19.72 -6.91
N GLU A 139 7.21 19.90 -5.68
CA GLU A 139 8.01 20.39 -4.56
C GLU A 139 8.35 19.23 -3.63
N GLY A 140 9.64 18.90 -3.52
CA GLY A 140 10.10 17.78 -2.69
C GLY A 140 9.76 16.38 -3.24
N PRO A 141 10.03 15.34 -2.44
CA PRO A 141 9.93 13.95 -2.87
C PRO A 141 8.49 13.48 -3.07
N HIS A 142 8.27 12.76 -4.17
CA HIS A 142 6.98 12.21 -4.55
C HIS A 142 7.11 10.76 -5.05
N VAL A 143 6.19 9.90 -4.69
CA VAL A 143 5.98 8.61 -5.38
C VAL A 143 4.98 8.83 -6.52
N LEU A 144 5.38 8.50 -7.73
CA LEU A 144 4.56 8.58 -8.94
C LEU A 144 4.21 7.16 -9.37
N ALA A 145 2.92 6.84 -9.52
CA ALA A 145 2.46 5.51 -9.89
C ALA A 145 1.37 5.58 -10.98
N ALA A 146 1.66 5.08 -12.18
CA ALA A 146 0.74 5.10 -13.32
C ALA A 146 -0.42 4.12 -13.15
N LEU A 147 -1.67 4.49 -13.38
CA LEU A 147 -2.80 3.57 -13.15
C LEU A 147 -2.80 2.39 -14.14
N ASP A 148 -2.37 2.60 -15.38
CA ASP A 148 -2.50 1.61 -16.46
C ASP A 148 -1.19 0.94 -16.90
N ALA A 149 -0.08 1.27 -16.24
CA ALA A 149 1.23 0.68 -16.51
C ALA A 149 1.94 0.36 -15.20
N GLU A 150 2.82 -0.64 -15.20
CA GLU A 150 3.68 -0.99 -14.04
C GLU A 150 4.81 0.03 -13.80
N ASP A 151 4.51 1.31 -14.01
CA ASP A 151 5.45 2.40 -13.87
C ASP A 151 5.29 3.05 -12.50
N VAL A 152 6.32 2.89 -11.67
CA VAL A 152 6.42 3.41 -10.32
C VAL A 152 7.79 4.03 -10.13
N ARG A 153 7.84 5.25 -9.61
CA ARG A 153 9.08 6.03 -9.46
C ARG A 153 9.06 6.87 -8.20
N LEU A 154 10.21 7.03 -7.56
CA LEU A 154 10.45 8.13 -6.63
C LEU A 154 11.02 9.33 -7.39
N HIS A 155 10.40 10.49 -7.27
CA HIS A 155 10.81 11.75 -7.90
C HIS A 155 11.18 12.76 -6.83
N GLN A 156 12.39 13.33 -6.86
CA GLN A 156 12.94 14.20 -5.81
C GLN A 156 12.41 15.66 -5.83
N GLY A 157 11.34 15.93 -6.59
CA GLY A 157 10.88 17.29 -6.92
C GLY A 157 11.50 17.84 -8.22
N GLY A 158 10.93 18.93 -8.73
CA GLY A 158 11.27 19.51 -10.03
C GLY A 158 10.19 19.30 -11.11
N PRO A 159 10.46 19.72 -12.35
CA PRO A 159 9.52 19.55 -13.46
C PRO A 159 9.37 18.06 -13.84
N CYS A 160 8.15 17.61 -14.08
CA CYS A 160 7.87 16.28 -14.61
C CYS A 160 6.68 16.28 -15.57
N SER A 161 6.72 15.42 -16.58
CA SER A 161 5.62 15.20 -17.53
C SER A 161 5.07 13.79 -17.37
N LEU A 162 3.76 13.68 -17.22
CA LEU A 162 3.05 12.42 -16.97
C LEU A 162 1.99 12.21 -18.04
N ALA A 163 2.14 11.17 -18.86
CA ALA A 163 1.18 10.77 -19.87
C ALA A 163 0.29 9.63 -19.34
N GLY A 164 -1.01 9.66 -19.62
CA GLY A 164 -2.01 8.77 -19.02
C GLY A 164 -2.36 9.16 -17.59
N GLU A 165 -3.06 8.27 -16.87
CA GLU A 165 -3.50 8.51 -15.49
C GLU A 165 -2.42 8.12 -14.46
N TRP A 166 -2.20 8.96 -13.46
CA TRP A 166 -1.19 8.75 -12.41
C TRP A 166 -1.71 9.10 -11.02
N PHE A 167 -1.33 8.30 -10.04
CA PHE A 167 -1.24 8.75 -8.66
C PHE A 167 0.04 9.56 -8.47
N VAL A 168 -0.10 10.70 -7.80
CA VAL A 168 1.00 11.56 -7.35
C VAL A 168 0.91 11.62 -5.83
N VAL A 169 1.81 10.91 -5.15
CA VAL A 169 1.89 10.79 -3.69
C VAL A 169 3.01 11.72 -3.21
N GLU A 170 2.67 12.79 -2.53
CA GLU A 170 3.62 13.74 -1.95
C GLU A 170 4.04 13.28 -0.55
N LEU A 171 5.34 13.14 -0.31
CA LEU A 171 5.90 12.73 0.98
C LEU A 171 6.25 13.96 1.83
N ARG A 172 5.23 14.65 2.36
CA ARG A 172 5.39 15.94 3.06
C ARG A 172 6.24 15.86 4.32
N TYR A 173 6.28 14.72 4.99
CA TYR A 173 7.11 14.52 6.18
C TYR A 173 8.63 14.61 5.90
N LEU A 174 9.05 14.65 4.62
CA LEU A 174 10.44 14.83 4.20
C LEU A 174 10.77 16.28 3.78
N GLY A 175 9.78 17.18 3.75
CA GLY A 175 9.88 18.55 3.24
C GLY A 175 9.90 19.63 4.32
#